data_AF-A0A653CBY8-F1
#
_entry.id   AF-A0A653CBY8-F1
#
_cell.length_a   1.000
_cell.length_b   1.000
_cell.length_c   1.000
_cell.angle_alpha   90.00
_cell.angle_beta   90.00
_cell.angle_gamma   90.00
#
_symmetry.space_group_name_H-M   'P 1'
#
loop_
_entity.id
_entity.type
_entity.pdbx_description
1 polymer ?
#
loop_
_entity_poly.entity_id
_entity_poly.type
_entity_poly.pdbx_seq_one_letter_code
_entity_poly.pdbx_strand_id
1 'polypeptide(L)'
;MPQFCCVVNCGSRSNRDNLHFYRIPQVLKHAHRTDLNELSALRRQKWLEAIKRKDFSETKIKNARVCSKHFISGKPSELAEKLNPDWVPSV
;
A
#
# COMPACT_ATOMS: atom_id res chain seq x y z
N MET A 1 -7.45 13.43 12.58
CA MET A 1 -6.39 12.55 13.10
C MET A 1 -5.24 12.50 12.11
N PRO A 2 -3.99 12.72 12.56
CA PRO A 2 -2.81 12.60 11.69
C PRO A 2 -2.65 11.17 11.17
N GLN A 3 -2.23 11.02 9.92
CA GLN A 3 -1.89 9.73 9.32
C GLN A 3 -0.40 9.46 9.55
N PHE A 4 -0.07 8.20 9.88
CA PHE A 4 1.28 7.73 10.11
C PHE A 4 1.66 6.68 9.08
N CYS A 5 2.90 6.70 8.62
CA CYS A 5 3.40 5.64 7.77
C CYS A 5 3.53 4.32 8.54
N CYS A 6 3.06 3.22 7.96
CA CYS A 6 3.14 1.89 8.55
C CYS A 6 4.40 1.11 8.15
N VAL A 7 5.25 1.64 7.25
CA VAL A 7 6.53 1.03 6.91
C VAL A 7 7.47 1.09 8.12
N VAL A 8 8.22 0.01 8.36
CA VAL A 8 9.17 -0.06 9.47
C VAL A 8 10.21 1.06 9.34
N ASN A 9 10.57 1.70 10.46
CA ASN A 9 11.51 2.83 10.52
C ASN A 9 11.09 4.09 9.75
N CYS A 10 9.85 4.18 9.23
CA CYS A 10 9.34 5.42 8.63
C CYS A 10 8.59 6.27 9.66
N GLY A 11 9.20 7.38 10.08
CA GLY A 11 8.61 8.35 11.01
C GLY A 11 7.70 9.41 10.36
N SER A 12 7.27 9.19 9.12
CA SER A 12 6.53 10.19 8.34
C SER A 12 5.08 10.38 8.83
N ARG A 13 4.63 11.63 8.92
CA ARG A 13 3.32 12.06 9.45
C ARG A 13 2.66 13.10 8.56
N SER A 14 1.35 12.95 8.32
CA SER A 14 0.61 13.83 7.39
C SER A 14 0.51 15.29 7.83
N ASN A 15 0.61 15.58 9.12
CA ASN A 15 0.53 16.93 9.66
C ASN A 15 1.88 17.67 9.71
N ARG A 16 2.99 17.00 9.38
CA ARG A 16 4.34 17.58 9.42
C ARG A 16 5.03 17.54 8.05
N ASP A 17 4.96 16.39 7.38
CA ASP A 17 5.89 16.10 6.29
C ASP A 17 5.36 16.45 4.89
N ASN A 18 4.14 17.00 4.78
CA ASN A 18 3.47 17.35 3.50
C ASN A 18 3.60 16.24 2.43
N LEU A 19 3.37 14.99 2.83
CA LEU A 19 3.42 13.82 1.96
C LEU A 19 2.01 13.28 1.68
N HIS A 20 1.87 12.56 0.57
CA HIS A 20 0.69 11.75 0.33
C HIS A 20 0.76 10.44 1.11
N PHE A 21 -0.40 9.95 1.54
CA PHE A 21 -0.54 8.72 2.31
C PHE A 21 -1.54 7.81 1.62
N TYR A 22 -1.07 6.66 1.16
CA TYR A 22 -1.84 5.68 0.40
C TYR A 22 -2.27 4.53 1.29
N ARG A 23 -3.51 4.08 1.14
CA ARG A 23 -4.05 2.93 1.88
C ARG A 23 -3.50 1.63 1.29
N ILE A 24 -3.28 0.64 2.14
CA ILE A 24 -2.96 -0.72 1.67
C ILE A 24 -4.13 -1.21 0.79
N PRO A 25 -3.85 -1.73 -0.42
CA PRO A 25 -4.87 -2.21 -1.34
C PRO A 25 -5.85 -3.19 -0.69
N GLN A 26 -7.13 -3.04 -1.02
CA GLN A 26 -8.15 -4.03 -0.67
C GLN A 26 -8.22 -5.08 -1.78
N VAL A 27 -8.58 -6.31 -1.40
CA VAL A 27 -8.87 -7.35 -2.38
C VAL A 27 -10.24 -7.05 -2.98
N LEU A 28 -10.27 -6.90 -4.29
CA LEU A 28 -11.48 -6.70 -5.07
C LEU A 28 -12.30 -8.01 -5.12
N LYS A 29 -13.62 -7.86 -5.26
CA LYS A 29 -14.57 -8.98 -5.31
C LYS A 29 -15.61 -8.75 -6.41
N HIS A 30 -15.13 -8.68 -7.66
CA HIS A 30 -15.99 -8.59 -8.82
C HIS A 30 -16.52 -9.97 -9.22
N ALA A 31 -17.81 -10.06 -9.56
CA ALA A 31 -18.45 -11.31 -9.98
C ALA A 31 -17.94 -11.83 -11.34
N HIS A 32 -17.60 -10.92 -12.26
CA HIS A 32 -17.26 -11.26 -13.65
C HIS A 32 -15.81 -10.94 -14.06
N ARG A 33 -15.01 -10.38 -13.15
CA ARG A 33 -13.62 -9.95 -13.40
C ARG A 33 -12.69 -10.59 -12.38
N THR A 34 -12.53 -11.90 -12.50
CA THR A 34 -11.70 -12.72 -11.60
C THR A 34 -10.22 -12.37 -11.71
N ASP A 35 -9.77 -12.00 -12.91
CA ASP A 35 -8.43 -11.48 -13.20
C ASP A 35 -8.07 -10.27 -12.31
N LEU A 36 -8.98 -9.30 -12.18
CA LEU A 36 -8.76 -8.12 -11.34
C LEU A 36 -8.76 -8.47 -9.85
N ASN A 37 -9.58 -9.45 -9.45
CA ASN A 37 -9.60 -9.93 -8.07
C ASN A 37 -8.26 -10.57 -7.70
N GLU A 38 -7.75 -11.47 -8.54
CA GLU A 38 -6.45 -12.13 -8.36
C GLU A 38 -5.30 -11.12 -8.34
N LEU A 39 -5.29 -10.16 -9.27
CA LEU A 39 -4.29 -9.09 -9.29
C LEU A 39 -4.32 -8.24 -8.02
N SER A 40 -5.52 -7.90 -7.53
CA SER A 40 -5.66 -7.10 -6.30
C SER A 40 -5.20 -7.87 -5.06
N ALA A 41 -5.47 -9.18 -5.00
CA ALA A 41 -5.01 -10.06 -3.94
C ALA A 41 -3.48 -10.15 -3.93
N LEU A 42 -2.88 -10.39 -5.10
CA LEU A 42 -1.44 -10.42 -5.28
C LEU A 42 -0.79 -9.09 -4.88
N ARG A 43 -1.38 -7.97 -5.31
CA ARG A 43 -0.87 -6.63 -4.97
C ARG A 43 -0.87 -6.40 -3.47
N ARG A 44 -1.99 -6.72 -2.80
CA ARG A 44 -2.10 -6.61 -1.36
C ARG A 44 -1.06 -7.47 -0.65
N GLN A 45 -0.90 -8.72 -1.08
CA GLN A 45 0.10 -9.63 -0.50
C GLN A 45 1.51 -9.02 -0.63
N LYS A 46 1.88 -8.54 -1.81
CA LYS A 46 3.19 -7.93 -2.05
C LYS A 46 3.43 -6.66 -1.23
N TRP A 47 2.41 -5.83 -1.05
CA TRP A 47 2.49 -4.68 -0.14
C TRP A 47 2.75 -5.10 1.31
N LEU A 48 2.05 -6.12 1.80
CA LEU A 48 2.25 -6.63 3.16
C LEU A 48 3.65 -7.25 3.32
N GLU A 49 4.11 -7.99 2.32
CA GLU A 49 5.48 -8.53 2.24
C GLU A 49 6.54 -7.42 2.25
N ALA A 50 6.30 -6.30 1.58
CA ALA A 50 7.22 -5.16 1.56
C ALA A 50 7.28 -4.42 2.89
N ILE A 51 6.13 -4.25 3.56
CA ILE A 51 6.06 -3.56 4.86
C ILE A 51 6.73 -4.38 5.98
N LYS A 52 6.80 -5.72 5.86
CA LYS A 52 7.47 -6.66 6.80
C LYS A 52 7.13 -6.45 8.28
N ARG A 53 5.91 -5.97 8.60
CA ARG A 53 5.48 -5.71 9.99
C ARG A 53 4.72 -6.93 10.54
N LYS A 54 5.17 -7.46 11.68
CA LYS A 54 4.60 -8.66 12.32
C LYS A 54 3.21 -8.41 12.95
N ASP A 55 2.94 -7.20 13.44
CA ASP A 55 1.74 -6.90 14.25
C ASP A 55 0.53 -6.38 13.46
N PHE A 56 0.26 -6.94 12.29
CA PHE A 56 -0.89 -6.55 11.48
C PHE A 56 -2.12 -7.44 11.73
N SER A 57 -3.08 -6.91 12.50
CA SER A 57 -4.46 -7.39 12.43
C SER A 57 -5.15 -6.83 11.18
N GLU A 58 -6.19 -7.50 10.68
CA GLU A 58 -6.96 -7.05 9.52
C GLU A 58 -7.55 -5.63 9.71
N THR A 59 -7.96 -5.29 10.94
CA THR A 59 -8.41 -3.94 11.30
C THR A 59 -7.30 -2.89 11.20
N LYS A 60 -6.07 -3.23 11.60
CA LYS A 60 -4.91 -2.35 11.45
C LYS A 60 -4.54 -2.18 9.98
N ILE A 61 -4.57 -3.25 9.17
CA ILE A 61 -4.26 -3.19 7.73
C ILE A 61 -5.21 -2.23 7.00
N LYS A 62 -6.51 -2.27 7.28
CA LYS A 62 -7.51 -1.39 6.64
C LYS A 62 -7.24 0.10 6.88
N ASN A 63 -6.70 0.44 8.07
CA ASN A 63 -6.41 1.81 8.45
C ASN A 63 -4.94 2.21 8.23
N ALA A 64 -4.06 1.25 7.96
CA ALA A 64 -2.66 1.49 7.68
C ALA A 64 -2.47 2.34 6.42
N ARG A 65 -1.40 3.13 6.43
CA ARG A 65 -1.02 4.03 5.33
C ARG A 65 0.46 3.92 5.03
N VAL A 66 0.82 3.98 3.76
CA VAL A 66 2.20 4.09 3.27
C VAL A 66 2.38 5.49 2.70
N CYS A 67 3.46 6.18 3.05
CA CYS A 67 3.69 7.53 2.52
C CYS A 67 4.31 7.49 1.12
N SER A 68 4.21 8.59 0.39
CA SER A 68 4.73 8.74 -0.98
C SER A 68 6.22 8.43 -1.13
N LYS A 69 7.02 8.57 -0.06
CA LYS A 69 8.47 8.27 -0.08
C LYS A 69 8.83 6.84 -0.48
N HIS A 70 7.89 5.90 -0.31
CA HIS A 70 8.11 4.49 -0.63
C HIS A 70 7.81 4.15 -2.10
N PHE A 71 7.52 5.17 -2.92
CA PHE A 71 7.30 5.08 -4.36
C PHE A 71 8.23 6.06 -5.07
N ILE A 72 8.85 5.61 -6.16
CA ILE A 72 9.77 6.38 -7.01
C ILE A 72 9.06 7.61 -7.60
N SER A 73 7.86 7.44 -8.15
CA SER A 73 7.04 8.55 -8.65
C SER A 73 6.26 9.30 -7.56
N GLY A 74 6.44 8.92 -6.28
CA GLY A 74 5.70 9.48 -5.17
C GLY A 74 4.26 8.98 -5.05
N LYS A 75 3.81 8.05 -5.92
CA LYS A 75 2.49 7.44 -5.86
C LYS A 75 2.52 5.98 -6.33
N PRO A 76 1.59 5.13 -5.84
CA PRO A 76 1.45 3.78 -6.35
C PRO A 76 0.93 3.77 -7.79
N SER A 77 1.42 2.84 -8.61
CA SER A 77 0.95 2.66 -10.00
C SER A 77 -0.45 2.06 -10.10
N GLU A 78 -1.00 1.95 -11.31
CA GLU A 78 -2.31 1.35 -11.52
C GLU A 78 -2.30 -0.17 -11.25
N LEU A 79 -3.47 -0.75 -10.91
CA LEU A 79 -3.56 -2.17 -10.57
C LEU A 79 -3.09 -3.08 -11.72
N ALA A 80 -3.39 -2.72 -12.97
CA ALA A 80 -3.02 -3.47 -14.16
C ALA A 80 -1.51 -3.39 -14.48
N GLU A 81 -0.81 -2.37 -13.98
CA GLU A 81 0.60 -2.11 -14.27
C GLU A 81 1.54 -2.91 -13.35
N LYS A 82 1.41 -4.24 -13.35
CA LYS A 82 2.16 -5.15 -12.46
C LYS A 82 3.69 -5.04 -12.59
N LEU A 83 4.18 -4.66 -13.77
CA LEU A 83 5.62 -4.53 -14.05
C LEU A 83 6.21 -3.18 -13.60
N ASN A 84 5.37 -2.23 -13.17
CA ASN A 84 5.83 -0.93 -12.72
C ASN A 84 6.54 -1.07 -11.35
N PRO A 85 7.72 -0.49 -11.14
CA PRO A 85 8.42 -0.54 -9.86
C PRO A 85 7.61 0.10 -8.70
N ASP A 86 6.71 1.05 -9.01
CA ASP A 86 5.80 1.69 -8.05
C ASP A 86 4.53 0.88 -7.78
N TRP A 87 4.41 -0.33 -8.35
CA TRP A 87 3.27 -1.20 -8.08
C TRP A 87 3.23 -1.65 -6.62
N VAL A 88 4.40 -1.74 -6.00
CA VAL A 88 4.63 -2.06 -4.58
C VAL A 88 5.53 -1.01 -3.94
N PRO A 89 5.38 -0.73 -2.63
CA PRO A 89 6.32 0.13 -1.95
C PRO A 89 7.69 -0.54 -1.89
N SER A 90 8.71 0.05 -2.52
CA SER A 90 10.01 -0.60 -2.76
C SER A 90 11.22 0.22 -2.33
N VAL A 91 11.01 1.51 -2.01
CA VAL A 91 12.05 2.45 -1.53
C VAL A 91 12.08 2.46 0.00
#